data_AF-A0AAU9TE59-F1
#
_entry.id   AF-A0AAU9TE59-F1
#
_cell.length_a   1.000
_cell.length_b   1.000
_cell.length_c   1.000
_cell.angle_alpha   90.00
_cell.angle_beta   90.00
_cell.angle_gamma   90.00
#
_symmetry.space_group_name_H-M   'P 1'
#
loop_
_entity.id
_entity.type
_entity.pdbx_description
1 polymer ?
#
loop_
_entity_poly.entity_id
_entity_poly.type
_entity_poly.pdbx_seq_one_letter_code
_entity_poly.pdbx_strand_id
1 'polypeptide(L)'
;MTAENEREIYHKLEAMKEIRNKTITLERLKRSILNEVRSGDQEGRCLAQYKREMELLQQEKMSHVEELRQIHADINAMETVIKQTEESMSRKLTNASRLHEDYRPLKAEVDLLRRQCLGLDRLPDLHEEEGSPITPE
;
A
#
# COMPACT_ATOMS: atom_id res chain seq x y z
N MET A 1 -22.61 93.51 -4.90
CA MET A 1 -22.66 92.15 -5.47
C MET A 1 -24.04 91.96 -6.10
N THR A 2 -24.15 91.37 -7.28
CA THR A 2 -25.44 91.12 -7.94
C THR A 2 -26.06 89.81 -7.41
N ALA A 3 -27.39 89.73 -7.32
CA ALA A 3 -28.11 88.54 -6.85
C ALA A 3 -27.79 87.26 -7.68
N GLU A 4 -27.32 87.45 -8.91
CA GLU A 4 -26.88 86.39 -9.81
C GLU A 4 -25.54 85.77 -9.38
N ASN A 5 -24.58 86.59 -8.91
CA ASN A 5 -23.33 86.11 -8.35
C ASN A 5 -23.56 85.31 -7.06
N GLU A 6 -24.53 85.72 -6.23
CA GLU A 6 -24.88 84.99 -4.99
C GLU A 6 -25.49 83.62 -5.30
N ARG A 7 -26.37 83.53 -6.31
CA ARG A 7 -26.90 82.24 -6.77
C ARG A 7 -25.80 81.33 -7.30
N GLU A 8 -24.86 81.86 -8.08
CA GLU A 8 -23.75 81.08 -8.62
C GLU A 8 -22.83 80.55 -7.51
N ILE A 9 -22.53 81.38 -6.51
CA ILE A 9 -21.77 80.97 -5.32
C ILE A 9 -22.49 79.85 -4.57
N TYR A 10 -23.82 79.96 -4.37
CA TYR A 10 -24.60 78.93 -3.70
C TYR A 10 -24.60 77.60 -4.46
N HIS A 11 -24.74 77.62 -5.79
CA HIS A 11 -24.65 76.41 -6.61
C HIS A 11 -23.27 75.75 -6.52
N LYS A 12 -22.19 76.54 -6.53
CA LYS A 12 -20.82 76.03 -6.35
C LYS A 12 -20.64 75.37 -4.98
N LEU A 13 -21.21 75.95 -3.92
CA LEU A 13 -21.14 75.38 -2.57
C LEU A 13 -21.91 74.06 -2.43
N GLU A 14 -23.11 73.95 -3.01
CA GLU A 14 -23.86 72.68 -2.98
C GLU A 14 -23.14 71.60 -3.81
N ALA A 15 -22.58 71.96 -4.98
CA ALA A 15 -21.75 71.06 -5.77
C ALA A 15 -20.51 70.59 -4.99
N MET A 16 -19.82 71.48 -4.28
CA MET A 16 -18.68 71.12 -3.42
C MET A 16 -19.07 70.13 -2.31
N LYS A 17 -20.22 70.35 -1.67
CA LYS A 17 -20.75 69.45 -0.63
C LYS A 17 -21.07 68.07 -1.20
N GLU A 18 -21.69 68.01 -2.38
CA GLU A 18 -21.99 66.76 -3.06
C GLU A 18 -20.71 66.02 -3.47
N ILE A 19 -19.74 66.74 -4.05
CA ILE A 19 -18.42 66.20 -4.42
C ILE A 19 -17.72 65.60 -3.19
N ARG A 20 -17.73 66.30 -2.05
CA ARG A 20 -17.13 65.80 -0.80
C ARG A 20 -17.77 64.48 -0.37
N ASN A 21 -19.11 64.40 -0.36
CA ASN A 21 -19.83 63.19 0.06
C ASN A 21 -19.56 62.01 -0.89
N LYS A 22 -19.56 62.26 -2.20
CA LYS A 22 -19.23 61.26 -3.22
C LYS A 22 -17.78 60.80 -3.08
N THR A 23 -16.84 61.71 -2.82
CA THR A 23 -15.41 61.39 -2.63
C THR A 23 -15.19 60.48 -1.42
N ILE A 24 -15.87 60.74 -0.31
CA ILE A 24 -15.80 59.88 0.89
C ILE A 24 -16.32 58.47 0.56
N THR A 25 -17.45 58.37 -0.13
CA THR A 25 -18.03 57.08 -0.53
C THR A 25 -17.11 56.34 -1.50
N LEU A 26 -16.52 57.05 -2.46
CA LEU A 26 -15.58 56.52 -3.44
C LEU A 26 -14.33 55.95 -2.76
N GLU A 27 -13.73 56.67 -1.80
CA GLU A 27 -12.56 56.19 -1.06
C GLU A 27 -12.88 55.00 -0.14
N ARG A 28 -14.12 54.88 0.32
CA ARG A 28 -14.58 53.67 1.03
C ARG A 28 -14.67 52.48 0.07
N LEU A 29 -15.34 52.65 -1.07
CA LEU A 29 -15.49 51.59 -2.08
C LEU A 29 -14.13 51.13 -2.62
N LYS A 30 -13.23 52.08 -2.91
CA LYS A 30 -11.87 51.79 -3.35
C LYS A 30 -11.11 50.92 -2.36
N ARG A 31 -11.19 51.23 -1.06
CA ARG A 31 -10.57 50.40 0.00
C ARG A 31 -11.17 49.00 0.06
N SER A 32 -12.50 48.88 -0.02
CA SER A 32 -13.16 47.58 -0.06
C SER A 32 -12.69 46.74 -1.25
N ILE A 33 -12.65 47.32 -2.46
CA ILE A 33 -12.16 46.63 -3.67
C ILE A 33 -10.72 46.15 -3.49
N LEU A 34 -9.83 47.01 -2.98
CA LEU A 34 -8.43 46.64 -2.77
C LEU A 34 -8.27 45.51 -1.74
N ASN A 35 -9.12 45.47 -0.72
CA ASN A 35 -9.11 44.39 0.27
C ASN A 35 -9.61 43.07 -0.34
N GLU A 36 -10.70 43.10 -1.11
CA GLU A 36 -11.23 41.91 -1.79
C GLU A 36 -10.21 41.33 -2.77
N VAL A 37 -9.54 42.17 -3.56
CA VAL A 37 -8.48 41.71 -4.47
C VAL A 37 -7.35 41.02 -3.70
N ARG A 38 -6.89 41.60 -2.59
CA ARG A 38 -5.84 40.99 -1.75
C ARG A 38 -6.30 39.68 -1.11
N SER A 39 -7.55 39.60 -0.68
CA SER A 39 -8.13 38.37 -0.13
C SER A 39 -8.16 37.27 -1.20
N GLY A 40 -8.64 37.60 -2.40
CA GLY A 40 -8.66 36.68 -3.54
C GLY A 40 -7.27 36.18 -3.93
N ASP A 41 -6.26 37.06 -3.92
CA ASP A 41 -4.87 36.66 -4.19
C ASP A 41 -4.34 35.66 -3.15
N GLN A 42 -4.68 35.86 -1.87
CA GLN A 42 -4.29 34.95 -0.79
C GLN A 42 -5.02 33.60 -0.91
N GLU A 43 -6.32 33.61 -1.18
CA GLU A 43 -7.10 32.40 -1.43
C GLU A 43 -6.58 31.62 -2.63
N GLY A 44 -6.17 32.30 -3.70
CA GLY A 44 -5.56 31.69 -4.87
C GLY A 44 -4.27 30.92 -4.54
N ARG A 45 -3.44 31.45 -3.62
CA ARG A 45 -2.24 30.75 -3.13
C ARG A 45 -2.60 29.51 -2.32
N CYS A 46 -3.56 29.63 -1.41
CA CYS A 46 -4.05 28.49 -0.61
C CYS A 46 -4.62 27.39 -1.52
N LEU A 47 -5.42 27.75 -2.52
CA LEU A 47 -5.99 26.81 -3.48
C LEU A 47 -4.91 26.07 -4.27
N ALA A 48 -3.86 26.77 -4.70
CA ALA A 48 -2.73 26.14 -5.39
C ALA A 48 -2.00 25.13 -4.48
N GLN A 49 -1.84 25.46 -3.20
CA GLN A 49 -1.24 24.55 -2.22
C GLN A 49 -2.09 23.29 -2.01
N TYR A 50 -3.41 23.44 -1.87
CA TYR A 50 -4.31 22.29 -1.69
C TYR A 50 -4.34 21.36 -2.91
N LYS A 51 -4.30 21.93 -4.12
CA LYS A 51 -4.21 21.12 -5.35
C LYS A 51 -2.92 20.31 -5.39
N ARG A 52 -1.79 20.94 -5.05
CA ARG A 52 -0.49 20.24 -4.99
C ARG A 52 -0.48 19.14 -3.93
N GLU A 53 -1.02 19.41 -2.75
CA GLU A 53 -1.12 18.41 -1.68
C GLU A 53 -1.98 17.22 -2.12
N MET A 54 -3.10 17.49 -2.80
CA MET A 54 -3.95 16.44 -3.35
C MET A 54 -3.22 15.57 -4.39
N GLU A 55 -2.39 16.16 -5.26
CA GLU A 55 -1.58 15.42 -6.22
C GLU A 55 -0.55 14.50 -5.52
N LEU A 56 0.09 14.99 -4.45
CA LEU A 56 1.02 14.20 -3.64
C LEU A 56 0.32 13.02 -2.98
N LEU A 57 -0.85 13.24 -2.36
CA LEU A 57 -1.66 12.17 -1.76
C LEU A 57 -2.10 11.12 -2.80
N GLN A 58 -2.42 11.55 -4.03
CA GLN A 58 -2.73 10.61 -5.10
C GLN A 58 -1.52 9.78 -5.51
N GLN A 59 -0.33 10.38 -5.57
CA GLN A 59 0.92 9.67 -5.86
C GLN A 59 1.25 8.65 -4.76
N GLU A 60 1.16 9.03 -3.49
CA GLU A 60 1.38 8.15 -2.35
C GLU A 60 0.41 6.96 -2.37
N LYS A 61 -0.88 7.23 -2.60
CA LYS A 61 -1.90 6.17 -2.77
C LYS A 61 -1.51 5.19 -3.88
N MET A 62 -1.00 5.67 -5.02
CA MET A 62 -0.56 4.80 -6.11
C MET A 62 0.68 3.97 -5.74
N SER A 63 1.62 4.55 -4.98
CA SER A 63 2.77 3.82 -4.44
C SER A 63 2.33 2.63 -3.58
N HIS A 64 1.41 2.85 -2.65
CA HIS A 64 0.89 1.78 -1.79
C HIS A 64 0.13 0.69 -2.57
N VAL A 65 -0.59 1.06 -3.63
CA VAL A 65 -1.23 0.06 -4.51
C VAL A 65 -0.20 -0.86 -5.16
N GLU A 66 0.95 -0.32 -5.56
CA GLU A 66 2.01 -1.12 -6.17
C GLU A 66 2.74 -2.00 -5.14
N GLU A 67 2.94 -1.50 -3.92
CA GLU A 67 3.45 -2.32 -2.81
C GLU A 67 2.53 -3.51 -2.51
N LEU A 68 1.21 -3.28 -2.47
CA LEU A 68 0.22 -4.36 -2.28
C LEU A 68 0.26 -5.39 -3.41
N ARG A 69 0.50 -4.95 -4.65
CA ARG A 69 0.66 -5.86 -5.79
C ARG A 69 1.92 -6.73 -5.65
N GLN A 70 3.03 -6.15 -5.19
CA GLN A 70 4.26 -6.90 -4.95
C GLN A 70 4.05 -7.95 -3.85
N ILE A 71 3.44 -7.57 -2.71
CA ILE A 71 3.10 -8.51 -1.64
C ILE A 71 2.22 -9.66 -2.17
N HIS A 72 1.24 -9.34 -3.00
CA HIS A 72 0.38 -10.37 -3.60
C HIS A 72 1.17 -11.32 -4.52
N ALA A 73 2.09 -10.81 -5.32
CA ALA A 73 2.96 -11.64 -6.16
C ALA A 73 3.86 -12.56 -5.32
N ASP A 74 4.43 -12.03 -4.23
CA ASP A 74 5.28 -12.80 -3.32
C ASP A 74 4.51 -13.91 -2.60
N ILE A 75 3.26 -13.65 -2.18
CA ILE A 75 2.36 -14.68 -1.61
C ILE A 75 2.13 -15.80 -2.61
N ASN A 76 1.77 -15.47 -3.86
CA ASN A 76 1.52 -16.48 -4.89
C ASN A 76 2.77 -17.32 -5.21
N ALA A 77 3.95 -16.71 -5.17
CA ALA A 77 5.22 -17.43 -5.32
C ALA A 77 5.44 -18.41 -4.16
N MET A 78 5.19 -17.99 -2.92
CA MET A 78 5.29 -18.85 -1.74
C MET A 78 4.29 -20.01 -1.77
N GLU A 79 3.04 -19.77 -2.17
CA GLU A 79 2.03 -20.83 -2.35
C GLU A 79 2.49 -21.88 -3.37
N THR A 80 3.10 -21.43 -4.47
CA THR A 80 3.66 -22.32 -5.49
C THR A 80 4.78 -23.19 -4.92
N VAL A 81 5.70 -22.60 -4.14
CA VAL A 81 6.80 -23.33 -3.50
C VAL A 81 6.28 -24.35 -2.49
N ILE A 82 5.30 -23.99 -1.67
CA ILE A 82 4.66 -24.90 -0.71
C ILE A 82 4.09 -26.11 -1.45
N LYS A 83 3.26 -25.87 -2.47
CA LYS A 83 2.65 -26.94 -3.26
C LYS A 83 3.69 -27.87 -3.90
N GLN A 84 4.74 -27.32 -4.50
CA GLN A 84 5.83 -28.11 -5.09
C GLN A 84 6.56 -28.95 -4.04
N THR A 85 6.74 -28.41 -2.83
CA THR A 85 7.39 -29.10 -1.73
C THR A 85 6.53 -30.24 -1.20
N GLU A 86 5.23 -30.02 -1.03
CA GLU A 86 4.26 -31.05 -0.64
C GLU A 86 4.21 -32.19 -1.67
N GLU A 87 4.15 -31.87 -2.97
CA GLU A 87 4.21 -32.87 -4.03
C GLU A 87 5.53 -33.66 -4.01
N SER A 88 6.66 -32.98 -3.79
CA SER A 88 7.97 -33.63 -3.66
C SER A 88 8.03 -34.57 -2.47
N MET A 89 7.52 -34.14 -1.32
CA MET A 89 7.44 -34.94 -0.10
C MET A 89 6.57 -36.18 -0.31
N SER A 90 5.40 -36.02 -0.92
CA SER A 90 4.50 -37.13 -1.24
C SER A 90 5.20 -38.16 -2.14
N ARG A 91 5.89 -37.72 -3.20
CA ARG A 91 6.68 -38.62 -4.06
C ARG A 91 7.78 -39.36 -3.31
N LYS A 92 8.50 -38.67 -2.42
CA LYS A 92 9.54 -39.30 -1.58
C LYS A 92 8.95 -40.36 -0.66
N LEU A 93 7.81 -40.07 -0.04
CA LEU A 93 7.12 -41.01 0.84
C LEU A 93 6.64 -42.25 0.06
N THR A 94 6.02 -42.06 -1.11
CA THR A 94 5.62 -43.18 -1.99
C THR A 94 6.82 -44.03 -2.41
N ASN A 95 7.94 -43.40 -2.76
CA ASN A 95 9.17 -44.13 -3.12
C ASN A 95 9.73 -44.90 -1.92
N ALA A 96 9.75 -44.29 -0.73
CA ALA A 96 10.22 -44.95 0.49
C ALA A 96 9.35 -46.17 0.84
N SER A 97 8.02 -46.05 0.74
CA SER A 97 7.09 -47.17 0.92
C SER A 97 7.38 -48.32 -0.03
N ARG A 98 7.59 -48.03 -1.33
CA ARG A 98 7.93 -49.05 -2.33
C ARG A 98 9.27 -49.73 -2.05
N LEU A 99 10.30 -48.96 -1.68
CA LEU A 99 11.59 -49.53 -1.30
C LEU A 99 11.47 -50.40 -0.03
N HIS A 100 10.62 -50.02 0.92
CA HIS A 100 10.37 -50.80 2.12
C HIS A 100 9.64 -52.12 1.81
N GLU A 101 8.72 -52.14 0.82
CA GLU A 101 8.10 -53.36 0.31
C GLU A 101 9.14 -54.33 -0.29
N ASP A 102 10.13 -53.81 -1.03
CA ASP A 102 11.24 -54.60 -1.59
C ASP A 102 12.24 -55.06 -0.50
N TYR A 103 12.50 -54.21 0.50
CA TYR A 103 13.44 -54.48 1.59
C TYR A 103 13.01 -55.64 2.47
N ARG A 104 11.73 -55.69 2.88
CA ARG A 104 11.21 -56.69 3.82
C ARG A 104 11.52 -58.15 3.44
N PRO A 105 11.17 -58.64 2.24
CA PRO A 105 11.43 -60.02 1.85
C PRO A 105 12.94 -60.31 1.76
N LEU A 106 13.72 -59.36 1.24
CA LEU A 106 15.16 -59.51 1.13
C LEU A 106 15.83 -59.60 2.51
N LYS A 107 15.43 -58.75 3.47
CA LYS A 107 15.90 -58.84 4.87
C LYS A 107 15.58 -60.21 5.46
N ALA A 108 14.36 -60.71 5.26
CA ALA A 108 13.95 -62.01 5.77
C ALA A 108 14.80 -63.15 5.20
N GLU A 109 15.14 -63.10 3.91
CA GLU A 109 16.04 -64.06 3.25
C GLU A 109 17.46 -63.97 3.81
N VAL A 110 18.01 -62.76 3.97
CA VAL A 110 19.34 -62.54 4.57
C VAL A 110 19.39 -63.06 6.01
N ASP A 111 18.39 -62.75 6.84
CA ASP A 111 18.30 -63.22 8.23
C ASP A 111 18.13 -64.73 8.33
N LEU A 112 17.51 -65.37 7.33
CA LEU A 112 17.44 -66.83 7.23
C LEU A 112 18.81 -67.44 6.94
N LEU A 113 19.52 -66.93 5.92
CA LEU A 113 20.85 -67.38 5.53
C LEU A 113 21.89 -67.18 6.65
N ARG A 114 21.86 -66.04 7.34
CA ARG A 114 22.74 -65.76 8.49
C ARG A 114 22.59 -66.79 9.60
N ARG A 115 21.36 -67.14 9.94
CA ARG A 115 21.08 -68.12 11.00
C ARG A 115 21.40 -69.54 10.57
N GLN A 116 20.94 -69.96 9.39
CA GLN A 116 21.05 -71.35 8.95
C GLN A 116 22.46 -71.73 8.49
N CYS A 117 23.15 -70.85 7.78
CA CYS A 117 24.46 -71.16 7.20
C CYS A 117 25.63 -70.77 8.11
N LEU A 118 25.48 -69.72 8.93
CA LEU A 118 26.58 -69.13 9.70
C LEU A 118 26.36 -69.13 11.22
N GLY A 119 25.16 -69.46 11.71
CA GLY A 119 24.83 -69.41 13.14
C GLY A 119 24.86 -68.00 13.74
N LEU A 120 24.74 -66.96 12.91
CA LEU A 120 24.76 -65.56 13.35
C LEU A 120 23.35 -65.04 13.69
N ASP A 121 23.30 -64.03 14.56
CA ASP A 121 22.06 -63.32 14.88
C ASP A 121 21.52 -62.50 13.68
N ARG A 122 20.22 -62.21 13.75
CA ARG A 122 19.49 -61.38 12.78
C ARG A 122 20.04 -59.96 12.75
N LEU A 123 19.90 -59.28 11.60
CA LEU A 123 20.20 -57.86 11.49
C LEU A 123 19.15 -57.00 12.19
N PRO A 124 19.53 -55.80 12.67
CA PRO A 124 18.59 -54.80 13.21
C PRO A 124 17.44 -54.50 12.24
N ASP A 125 16.30 -54.14 12.78
CA ASP A 125 15.17 -53.69 11.97
C ASP A 125 15.33 -52.21 11.59
N LEU A 126 14.74 -51.81 10.45
CA LEU A 126 15.01 -50.50 9.86
C LEU A 126 14.63 -49.32 10.78
N HIS A 127 13.58 -49.49 11.60
CA HIS A 127 13.13 -48.51 12.60
C HIS A 127 14.03 -48.43 13.84
N GLU A 128 14.95 -49.38 14.02
CA GLU A 128 15.97 -49.35 15.07
C GLU A 128 17.18 -48.50 14.62
N GLU A 129 17.34 -48.28 13.31
CA GLU A 129 18.40 -47.44 12.72
C GLU A 129 17.93 -46.02 12.41
N GLU A 130 16.68 -45.84 11.94
CA GLU A 130 16.08 -44.52 11.71
C GLU A 130 15.08 -44.17 12.81
N GLY A 131 15.32 -43.09 13.55
CA GLY A 131 14.46 -42.63 14.66
C GLY A 131 13.06 -42.15 14.27
N SER A 132 12.56 -42.45 13.07
CA SER A 132 11.20 -42.11 12.61
C SER A 132 10.66 -43.23 11.72
N PRO A 133 9.39 -43.66 11.89
CA PRO A 133 8.82 -44.73 11.08
C PRO A 133 8.62 -44.30 9.63
N ILE A 134 9.07 -45.14 8.69
CA ILE A 134 8.91 -44.92 7.23
C ILE A 134 7.45 -45.14 6.78
N THR A 135 6.65 -45.83 7.58
CA THR A 135 5.22 -46.04 7.33
C THR A 135 4.37 -45.01 8.07
N PRO A 136 3.42 -44.33 7.41
CA PRO A 136 2.34 -43.68 8.13
C PRO A 136 1.53 -44.76 8.87
N GLU A 137 1.09 -44.46 10.11
CA GLU A 137 0.12 -45.31 10.83
C GLU A 137 -1.17 -45.52 10.04
#